data_AF-A0A7J4DT22-F1
#
_entry.id   AF-A0A7J4DT22-F1
#
_cell.length_a   1.000
_cell.length_b   1.000
_cell.length_c   1.000
_cell.angle_alpha   90.00
_cell.angle_beta   90.00
_cell.angle_gamma   90.00
#
_symmetry.space_group_name_H-M   'P 1'
#
loop_
_entity.id
_entity.type
_entity.pdbx_description
1 polymer ?
#
loop_
_entity_poly.entity_id
_entity_poly.type
_entity_poly.pdbx_seq_one_letter_code
_entity_poly.pdbx_strand_id
1 'polypeptide(L)'
;MQRSIRMPLRVEPLVNVTFKRKVAAFTTMYLLAILGFLLFLYARGYDGISILHYIFFYTFTVGEGVRSLLSTWGVVLTVALGALIAFRVRVWNIGLEGQYIVGAIGATYVALFMPCTSYLNLVFQLLLGFVLGMLWAFVPALLYVSISVNEVLS
;
A
#
# COMPACT_ATOMS: atom_id res chain seq x y z
N MET A 1 -1.89 19.16 -41.85
CA MET A 1 -3.25 18.60 -41.97
C MET A 1 -3.39 17.41 -41.02
N GLN A 2 -3.81 17.63 -39.76
CA GLN A 2 -4.11 16.55 -38.82
C GLN A 2 -5.62 16.27 -38.86
N ARG A 3 -6.00 15.06 -39.28
CA ARG A 3 -7.39 14.60 -39.23
C ARG A 3 -7.76 14.41 -37.76
N SER A 4 -8.65 15.25 -37.25
CA SER A 4 -9.22 15.06 -35.91
C SER A 4 -10.06 13.78 -35.91
N ILE A 5 -9.53 12.74 -35.27
CA ILE A 5 -10.27 11.51 -35.02
C ILE A 5 -11.34 11.89 -33.98
N ARG A 6 -12.56 12.16 -34.43
CA ARG A 6 -13.71 12.34 -33.55
C ARG A 6 -14.10 10.97 -33.01
N MET A 7 -13.50 10.57 -31.88
CA MET A 7 -14.03 9.45 -31.12
C MET A 7 -15.40 9.89 -30.56
N PRO A 8 -16.51 9.24 -30.92
CA PRO A 8 -17.78 9.52 -30.26
C PRO A 8 -17.60 9.18 -28.79
N LEU A 9 -17.82 10.16 -27.90
CA LEU A 9 -17.78 9.96 -26.47
C LEU A 9 -18.83 8.90 -26.11
N ARG A 10 -18.37 7.67 -25.87
CA ARG A 10 -19.21 6.57 -25.39
C ARG A 10 -19.36 6.74 -23.89
N VAL A 11 -20.46 7.36 -23.48
CA VAL A 11 -20.78 7.49 -22.05
C VAL A 11 -21.25 6.12 -21.57
N GLU A 12 -20.36 5.36 -20.94
CA GLU A 12 -20.76 4.15 -20.23
C GLU A 12 -21.54 4.57 -18.96
N PRO A 13 -22.77 4.09 -18.75
CA PRO A 13 -23.47 4.35 -17.51
C PRO A 13 -22.64 3.76 -16.36
N LEU A 14 -22.24 4.60 -15.41
CA LEU A 14 -21.59 4.13 -14.19
C LEU A 14 -22.51 3.06 -13.57
N VAL A 15 -22.02 1.83 -13.50
CA VAL A 15 -22.75 0.74 -12.85
C VAL A 15 -22.94 1.15 -11.40
N ASN A 16 -24.14 1.64 -11.08
CA ASN A 16 -24.46 2.09 -9.74
C ASN A 16 -24.76 0.86 -8.87
N VAL A 17 -23.68 0.22 -8.41
CA VAL A 17 -23.77 -0.88 -7.47
C VAL A 17 -24.20 -0.31 -6.13
N THR A 18 -25.42 -0.66 -5.71
CA THR A 18 -25.96 -0.27 -4.40
C THR A 18 -24.99 -0.63 -3.29
N PHE A 19 -24.87 0.21 -2.25
CA PHE A 19 -23.97 -0.03 -1.10
C PHE A 19 -24.11 -1.46 -0.52
N LYS A 20 -25.34 -1.95 -0.41
CA LYS A 20 -25.65 -3.33 0.03
C LYS A 20 -24.96 -4.40 -0.82
N ARG A 21 -24.92 -4.23 -2.15
CA ARG A 21 -24.25 -5.15 -3.08
C ARG A 21 -22.73 -5.08 -2.95
N LYS A 22 -22.15 -3.89 -2.71
CA LYS A 22 -20.72 -3.74 -2.44
C LYS A 22 -20.32 -4.48 -1.16
N VAL A 23 -21.04 -4.22 -0.07
CA VAL A 23 -20.80 -4.91 1.21
C VAL A 23 -20.98 -6.41 1.04
N ALA A 24 -22.06 -6.86 0.41
CA ALA A 24 -22.29 -8.28 0.13
C ALA A 24 -21.11 -8.89 -0.64
N ALA A 25 -20.67 -8.27 -1.74
CA ALA A 25 -19.55 -8.76 -2.53
C ALA A 25 -18.25 -8.89 -1.71
N PHE A 26 -17.89 -7.88 -0.94
CA PHE A 26 -16.70 -7.94 -0.08
C PHE A 26 -16.82 -9.00 1.03
N THR A 27 -17.99 -9.09 1.67
CA THR A 27 -18.22 -10.12 2.69
C THR A 27 -18.16 -11.53 2.11
N THR A 28 -18.78 -11.77 0.95
CA THR A 28 -18.73 -13.06 0.27
C THR A 28 -17.30 -13.43 -0.12
N MET A 29 -16.54 -12.48 -0.68
CA MET A 29 -15.13 -12.69 -1.02
C MET A 29 -14.31 -13.13 0.19
N TYR A 30 -14.47 -12.45 1.34
CA TYR A 30 -13.74 -12.78 2.56
C TYR A 30 -14.13 -14.13 3.15
N LEU A 31 -15.43 -14.46 3.15
CA LEU A 31 -15.92 -15.76 3.61
C LEU A 31 -15.41 -16.91 2.74
N LEU A 32 -15.38 -16.73 1.41
CA LEU A 32 -14.82 -17.73 0.49
C LEU A 32 -13.31 -17.91 0.70
N ALA A 33 -12.57 -16.83 0.96
CA ALA A 33 -11.14 -16.91 1.27
C ALA A 33 -10.88 -17.70 2.57
N ILE A 34 -11.63 -17.42 3.63
CA ILE A 34 -11.54 -18.16 4.90
C ILE A 34 -11.91 -19.63 4.70
N LEU A 35 -13.00 -19.90 3.98
CA LEU A 35 -13.43 -21.27 3.69
C LEU A 35 -12.35 -22.03 2.90
N GLY A 36 -11.80 -21.42 1.86
CA GLY A 36 -10.72 -22.00 1.07
C GLY A 36 -9.47 -22.31 1.91
N PHE A 37 -9.10 -21.38 2.80
CA PHE A 37 -7.99 -21.59 3.73
C PHE A 37 -8.25 -22.74 4.71
N LEU A 38 -9.44 -22.83 5.31
CA LEU A 38 -9.81 -23.91 6.21
C LEU A 38 -9.85 -25.27 5.50
N LEU A 39 -10.40 -25.33 4.29
CA LEU A 39 -10.41 -26.54 3.47
C LEU A 39 -9.00 -26.99 3.11
N PHE A 40 -8.10 -26.06 2.79
CA PHE A 40 -6.69 -26.36 2.57
C PHE A 40 -6.03 -26.97 3.82
N LEU A 41 -6.25 -26.39 5.00
CA LEU A 41 -5.70 -26.91 6.26
C LEU A 41 -6.25 -28.31 6.57
N TYR A 42 -7.56 -28.49 6.39
CA TYR A 42 -8.20 -29.80 6.56
C TYR A 42 -7.61 -30.85 5.61
N ALA A 43 -7.41 -30.51 4.33
CA ALA A 43 -6.80 -31.41 3.34
C ALA A 43 -5.34 -31.77 3.69
N ARG A 44 -4.66 -30.96 4.50
CA ARG A 44 -3.31 -31.23 5.02
C ARG A 44 -3.30 -31.94 6.39
N GLY A 45 -4.48 -32.26 6.94
CA GLY A 45 -4.62 -32.92 8.24
C GLY A 45 -4.40 -31.99 9.44
N TYR A 46 -4.45 -30.68 9.25
CA TYR A 46 -4.33 -29.70 10.33
C TYR A 46 -5.70 -29.26 10.85
N ASP A 47 -5.78 -28.97 12.16
CA ASP A 47 -6.96 -28.34 12.75
C ASP A 47 -6.97 -26.83 12.43
N GLY A 48 -7.80 -26.45 11.46
CA GLY A 48 -7.91 -25.07 10.99
C GLY A 48 -8.42 -24.08 12.04
N ILE A 49 -9.31 -24.52 12.96
CA ILE A 49 -9.86 -23.63 13.98
C ILE A 49 -8.77 -23.26 14.99
N SER A 50 -8.00 -24.26 15.46
CA SER A 50 -6.87 -24.02 16.35
C SER A 50 -5.79 -23.15 15.72
N ILE A 51 -5.53 -23.32 14.41
CA ILE A 51 -4.57 -22.47 13.68
C ILE A 51 -5.07 -21.03 13.58
N LEU A 52 -6.33 -20.80 13.24
CA LEU A 52 -6.88 -19.44 13.21
C LEU A 52 -6.80 -18.77 14.59
N HIS A 53 -7.14 -19.50 15.65
CA HIS A 53 -7.00 -19.03 17.02
C HIS A 53 -5.54 -18.70 17.35
N TYR A 54 -4.61 -19.59 17.00
CA TYR A 54 -3.18 -19.37 17.21
C TYR A 54 -2.69 -18.12 16.47
N ILE A 55 -2.99 -17.97 15.17
CA ILE A 55 -2.59 -16.80 14.38
C ILE A 55 -3.14 -15.51 15.01
N PHE A 56 -4.42 -15.49 15.37
CA PHE A 56 -5.05 -14.31 15.95
C PHE A 56 -4.37 -13.91 17.25
N PHE A 57 -4.25 -14.82 18.22
CA PHE A 57 -3.64 -14.49 19.51
C PHE A 57 -2.14 -14.25 19.40
N TYR A 58 -1.39 -15.08 18.68
CA TYR A 58 0.04 -14.92 18.48
C TYR A 58 0.39 -13.52 17.96
N THR A 59 -0.39 -13.00 17.00
CA THR A 59 -0.16 -11.68 16.40
C THR A 59 -0.23 -10.54 17.43
N PHE A 60 -1.11 -10.64 18.44
CA PHE A 60 -1.34 -9.56 19.40
C PHE A 60 -0.70 -9.77 20.78
N THR A 61 -0.41 -11.01 21.16
CA THR A 61 0.06 -11.34 22.53
C THR A 61 1.54 -11.70 22.57
N VAL A 62 2.12 -12.18 21.48
CA VAL A 62 3.53 -12.57 21.42
C VAL A 62 4.36 -11.42 20.85
N GLY A 63 5.47 -11.09 21.52
CA GLY A 63 6.32 -9.95 21.12
C GLY A 63 6.82 -10.04 19.67
N GLU A 64 7.11 -11.24 19.16
CA GLU A 64 7.45 -11.46 17.75
C GLU A 64 6.27 -11.23 16.81
N GLY A 65 5.07 -11.67 17.19
CA GLY A 65 3.84 -11.42 16.46
C GLY A 65 3.55 -9.92 16.33
N VAL A 66 3.67 -9.18 17.44
CA VAL A 66 3.50 -7.72 17.44
C VAL A 66 4.56 -7.02 16.59
N ARG A 67 5.83 -7.45 16.66
CA ARG A 67 6.90 -6.92 15.80
C ARG A 67 6.62 -7.17 14.31
N SER A 68 6.18 -8.38 13.97
CA SER A 68 5.79 -8.74 12.60
C SER A 68 4.60 -7.89 12.10
N LEU A 69 3.58 -7.71 12.96
CA LEU A 69 2.44 -6.86 12.67
C LEU A 69 2.87 -5.41 12.38
N LEU A 70 3.69 -4.82 13.25
CA LEU A 70 4.14 -3.43 13.11
C LEU A 70 5.04 -3.24 11.89
N SER A 71 5.97 -4.17 11.64
CA SER A 71 6.87 -4.08 10.48
C SER A 71 6.12 -4.20 9.15
N THR A 72 5.10 -5.06 9.08
CA THR A 72 4.30 -5.26 7.86
C THR A 72 3.31 -4.11 7.66
N TRP A 73 2.47 -3.83 8.66
CA TRP A 73 1.38 -2.86 8.52
C TRP A 73 1.83 -1.42 8.68
N GLY A 74 2.88 -1.15 9.46
CA GLY A 74 3.41 0.20 9.63
C GLY A 74 3.77 0.82 8.28
N VAL A 75 4.48 0.06 7.43
CA VAL A 75 4.85 0.48 6.08
C VAL A 75 3.63 0.73 5.21
N VAL A 76 2.69 -0.23 5.16
CA VAL A 76 1.47 -0.12 4.33
C VAL A 76 0.63 1.08 4.74
N LEU A 77 0.46 1.31 6.04
CA LEU A 77 -0.30 2.44 6.57
C LEU A 77 0.38 3.76 6.26
N THR A 78 1.71 3.86 6.36
CA THR A 78 2.44 5.08 6.00
C THR A 78 2.26 5.43 4.53
N VAL A 79 2.35 4.45 3.62
CA VAL A 79 2.11 4.67 2.18
C VAL A 79 0.65 5.08 1.93
N ALA A 80 -0.31 4.43 2.57
CA ALA A 80 -1.73 4.75 2.45
C ALA A 80 -2.05 6.18 2.96
N LEU A 81 -1.40 6.62 4.05
CA LEU A 81 -1.53 7.99 4.56
C LEU A 81 -0.97 9.01 3.57
N GLY A 82 0.17 8.74 2.95
CA GLY A 82 0.72 9.59 1.88
C GLY A 82 -0.22 9.72 0.68
N ALA A 83 -0.80 8.61 0.25
CA ALA A 83 -1.80 8.58 -0.82
C ALA A 83 -3.05 9.40 -0.45
N LEU A 84 -3.54 9.24 0.79
CA LEU A 84 -4.70 9.98 1.29
C LEU A 84 -4.47 11.51 1.23
N ILE A 85 -3.28 11.98 1.61
CA ILE A 85 -2.93 13.41 1.55
C ILE A 85 -2.93 13.90 0.09
N ALA A 86 -2.35 13.14 -0.84
CA ALA A 86 -2.35 13.49 -2.26
C ALA A 86 -3.78 13.61 -2.82
N PHE A 87 -4.65 12.64 -2.50
CA PHE A 87 -6.05 12.67 -2.91
C PHE A 87 -6.85 13.82 -2.30
N ARG A 88 -6.52 14.26 -1.08
CA ARG A 88 -7.14 15.45 -0.45
C ARG A 88 -6.91 16.72 -1.25
N VAL A 89 -5.75 16.86 -1.88
CA VAL A 89 -5.42 18.01 -2.76
C VAL A 89 -5.75 17.75 -4.23
N ARG A 90 -6.47 16.66 -4.53
CA ARG A 90 -6.87 16.23 -5.89
C ARG A 90 -5.69 15.99 -6.83
N VAL A 91 -4.52 15.66 -6.27
CA VAL A 91 -3.36 15.21 -7.04
C VAL A 91 -3.33 13.70 -7.00
N TRP A 92 -3.20 13.09 -8.17
CA TRP A 92 -3.09 11.65 -8.29
C TRP A 92 -1.61 11.27 -8.35
N ASN A 93 -1.06 10.80 -7.22
CA ASN A 93 0.35 10.40 -7.13
C ASN A 93 0.54 8.96 -7.62
N ILE A 94 0.87 8.78 -8.90
CA ILE A 94 1.15 7.43 -9.48
C ILE A 94 2.50 6.91 -8.99
N GLY A 95 3.45 7.81 -8.71
CA GLY A 95 4.81 7.50 -8.31
C GLY A 95 4.99 6.94 -6.90
N LEU A 96 3.92 6.64 -6.16
CA LEU A 96 3.96 6.10 -4.80
C LEU A 96 4.83 4.85 -4.68
N GLU A 97 4.77 3.94 -5.66
CA GLU A 97 5.58 2.72 -5.68
C GLU A 97 7.08 3.05 -5.74
N GLY A 98 7.47 4.01 -6.58
CA GLY A 98 8.84 4.49 -6.66
C GLY A 98 9.29 5.20 -5.38
N GLN A 99 8.43 6.03 -4.78
CA GLN A 99 8.71 6.70 -3.50
C GLN A 99 8.98 5.67 -2.39
N TYR A 100 8.16 4.63 -2.34
CA TYR A 100 8.33 3.52 -1.41
C TYR A 100 9.66 2.78 -1.63
N ILE A 101 9.96 2.38 -2.87
CA ILE A 101 11.20 1.64 -3.20
C ILE A 101 12.44 2.47 -2.86
N VAL A 102 12.47 3.74 -3.29
CA VAL A 102 13.61 4.63 -3.07
C VAL A 102 13.80 4.94 -1.58
N GLY A 103 12.70 5.15 -0.84
CA GLY A 103 12.75 5.27 0.61
C GLY A 103 13.25 4.00 1.30
N ALA A 104 12.81 2.82 0.84
CA ALA A 104 13.26 1.54 1.36
C ALA A 104 14.77 1.34 1.14
N ILE A 105 15.31 1.73 -0.02
CA ILE A 105 16.76 1.69 -0.29
C ILE A 105 17.53 2.54 0.75
N GLY A 106 17.06 3.75 1.04
CA GLY A 106 17.67 4.61 2.07
C GLY A 106 17.62 4.00 3.46
N ALA A 107 16.46 3.47 3.85
CA ALA A 107 16.30 2.77 5.13
C ALA A 107 17.25 1.55 5.22
N THR A 108 17.32 0.74 4.17
CA THR A 108 18.23 -0.42 4.11
C THR A 108 19.70 -0.01 4.17
N TYR A 109 20.08 1.11 3.53
CA TYR A 109 21.45 1.61 3.62
C TYR A 109 21.86 1.91 5.07
N VAL A 110 21.01 2.61 5.82
CA VAL A 110 21.26 2.85 7.25
C VAL A 110 21.28 1.55 8.05
N ALA A 111 20.36 0.63 7.77
CA ALA A 111 20.28 -0.66 8.46
C ALA A 111 21.56 -1.49 8.31
N LEU A 112 22.19 -1.46 7.13
CA LEU A 112 23.36 -2.28 6.81
C LEU A 112 24.69 -1.62 7.15
N PHE A 113 24.81 -0.31 6.98
CA PHE A 113 26.11 0.36 6.94
C PHE A 113 26.33 1.39 8.04
N MET A 114 25.30 1.82 8.78
CA MET A 114 25.50 2.77 9.89
C MET A 114 25.69 2.04 11.23
N PRO A 115 26.88 2.20 11.88
CA PRO A 115 27.11 1.66 13.21
C PRO A 115 26.47 2.58 14.26
N CYS A 116 25.21 2.32 14.60
CA CYS A 116 24.48 3.05 15.63
C CYS A 116 23.64 2.11 16.50
N THR A 117 23.27 2.56 17.71
CA THR A 117 22.45 1.78 18.64
C THR A 117 21.08 1.49 18.02
N SER A 118 20.42 0.39 18.43
CA SER A 118 19.18 -0.07 17.79
C SER A 118 18.08 1.01 17.68
N TYR A 119 17.96 1.89 18.68
CA TYR A 119 16.98 2.98 18.67
C TYR A 119 17.35 4.09 17.67
N LEU A 120 18.61 4.54 17.67
CA LEU A 120 19.08 5.58 16.75
C LEU A 120 19.09 5.08 15.31
N ASN A 121 19.40 3.80 15.10
CA ASN A 121 19.38 3.18 13.79
C ASN A 121 17.97 3.28 13.18
N LEU A 122 16.92 2.93 13.93
CA LEU A 122 15.54 3.07 13.45
C LEU A 122 15.19 4.52 13.08
N VAL A 123 15.59 5.50 13.90
CA VAL A 123 15.33 6.92 13.61
C VAL A 123 16.03 7.34 12.32
N PHE A 124 17.29 6.96 12.12
CA PHE A 124 18.03 7.30 10.90
C PHE A 124 17.48 6.58 9.67
N GLN A 125 17.01 5.34 9.79
CA GLN A 125 16.35 4.63 8.70
C GLN A 125 15.11 5.39 8.23
N LEU A 126 14.27 5.82 9.17
CA LEU A 126 13.07 6.60 8.89
C LEU A 126 13.41 7.94 8.25
N LEU A 127 14.42 8.65 8.77
CA LEU A 127 14.84 9.95 8.24
C LEU A 127 15.39 9.84 6.83
N LEU A 128 16.35 8.93 6.58
CA LEU A 128 16.94 8.79 5.25
C LEU A 128 15.92 8.26 4.25
N GLY A 129 15.08 7.30 4.65
CA GLY A 129 13.99 6.80 3.80
C GLY A 129 12.99 7.91 3.44
N PHE A 130 12.60 8.74 4.40
CA PHE A 130 11.74 9.90 4.16
C PHE A 130 12.37 10.89 3.17
N VAL A 131 13.64 11.24 3.38
CA VAL A 131 14.35 12.21 2.52
C VAL A 131 14.47 11.68 1.09
N LEU A 132 14.89 10.42 0.90
CA LEU A 132 15.02 9.85 -0.45
C LEU A 132 13.66 9.69 -1.13
N GLY A 133 12.62 9.25 -0.41
CA GLY A 133 11.25 9.19 -0.94
C GLY A 133 10.72 10.57 -1.34
N MET A 134 11.00 11.60 -0.54
CA MET A 134 10.66 12.99 -0.84
C MET A 134 11.39 13.50 -2.09
N LEU A 135 12.69 13.20 -2.22
CA LEU A 135 13.47 13.56 -3.42
C LEU A 135 12.92 12.88 -4.68
N TRP A 136 12.47 11.63 -4.57
CA TRP A 136 11.82 10.94 -5.68
C TRP A 136 10.48 11.58 -6.06
N ALA A 137 9.68 11.98 -5.07
CA ALA A 137 8.43 12.70 -5.29
C ALA A 137 8.63 14.11 -5.89
N PHE A 138 9.79 14.71 -5.63
CA PHE A 138 10.10 16.07 -6.08
C PHE A 138 10.18 16.19 -7.60
N VAL A 139 10.72 15.17 -8.28
CA VAL A 139 10.85 15.17 -9.75
C VAL A 139 9.50 15.33 -10.48
N PRO A 140 8.49 14.46 -10.26
CA PRO A 140 7.17 14.64 -10.86
C PRO A 140 6.45 15.90 -10.35
N ALA A 141 6.61 16.25 -9.07
CA ALA A 141 6.02 17.48 -8.52
C ALA A 141 6.53 18.74 -9.23
N LEU A 142 7.82 18.81 -9.56
CA LEU A 142 8.39 19.90 -10.34
C LEU A 142 7.82 19.95 -11.76
N LEU A 143 7.69 18.81 -12.42
CA LEU A 143 7.11 18.73 -13.78
C LEU A 143 5.64 19.15 -13.78
N TYR A 144 4.89 18.74 -12.76
CA TYR A 144 3.49 19.13 -12.58
C TYR A 144 3.34 20.65 -12.43
N VAL A 145 4.14 21.27 -11.56
CA VAL A 145 4.08 22.72 -11.31
C VAL A 145 4.60 23.53 -12.51
N SER A 146 5.61 23.04 -13.23
CA SER A 146 6.24 23.80 -14.32
C SER A 146 5.50 23.70 -15.66
N ILE A 147 5.00 22.51 -16.02
CA ILE A 147 4.46 22.24 -17.37
C ILE A 147 2.94 21.97 -17.32
N SER A 148 2.31 21.93 -16.14
CA SER A 148 0.88 21.63 -15.97
C SER A 148 0.43 20.31 -16.63
N VAL A 149 1.35 19.33 -16.75
CA VAL A 149 1.02 18.01 -17.27
C VAL A 149 0.27 17.24 -16.19
N ASN A 150 -0.98 16.89 -16.45
CA ASN A 150 -1.73 15.98 -15.60
C ASN A 150 -1.20 14.56 -15.83
N GLU A 151 -0.59 13.96 -14.80
CA GLU A 151 -0.05 12.59 -14.84
C GLU A 151 -1.07 11.51 -15.26
N VAL A 152 -2.37 11.83 -15.19
CA VAL A 152 -3.49 10.89 -15.45
C VAL A 152 -4.02 10.99 -16.89
N LEU A 153 -3.82 12.12 -17.57
CA LEU A 153 -4.47 12.43 -18.85
C LEU A 153 -3.47 13.13 -19.77
N SER A 154 -2.59 12.36 -20.41
CA SER A 154 -1.87 12.76 -21.62
C SER A 154 -2.24 11.86 -22.79
#